data_AF-A0A0G1MYI2-F1
#
_entry.id   AF-A0A0G1MYI2-F1
#
_cell.length_a   1.000
_cell.length_b   1.000
_cell.length_c   1.000
_cell.angle_alpha   90.00
_cell.angle_beta   90.00
_cell.angle_gamma   90.00
#
_symmetry.space_group_name_H-M   'P 1'
#
loop_
_entity.id
_entity.type
_entity.pdbx_description
1 polymer ?
#
loop_
_entity_poly.entity_id
_entity_poly.type
_entity_poly.pdbx_seq_one_letter_code
_entity_poly.pdbx_strand_id
1 'polypeptide(L)'
;MPPYLLKETESVQNMALTKFIKALVAHYKNEPAIVLWQGENEPFVEWFGTCPNVDRSFVEKEVALVHALDTRGVMSTDSGELGWWYREGQLGDYFGTTLYQVVWNERFGYMHYYFFRPLIYRIKALVAFINPRHALIAELQAESWFPNGNKNITLAEQKLSMNTEQLLANVELARRTGFGAAYLWGSEYWYWLKGQGDDSMWKAVKSLIP
;
A
#
# COMPACT_ATOMS: atom_id res chain seq x y z
N MET A 1 8.60 -7.81 11.09
CA MET A 1 9.96 -7.98 11.68
C MET A 1 10.33 -9.47 11.73
N PRO A 2 11.57 -9.86 11.37
CA PRO A 2 12.04 -11.24 11.49
C PRO A 2 11.91 -11.80 12.92
N PRO A 3 11.53 -13.08 13.12
CA PRO A 3 11.30 -13.62 14.46
C PRO A 3 12.48 -13.51 15.43
N TYR A 4 13.71 -13.58 14.90
CA TYR A 4 14.93 -13.47 15.71
C TYR A 4 15.19 -12.06 16.27
N LEU A 5 14.54 -11.02 15.72
CA LEU A 5 14.68 -9.63 16.19
C LEU A 5 13.59 -9.20 17.17
N LEU A 6 12.52 -9.99 17.35
CA LEU A 6 11.38 -9.62 18.18
C LEU A 6 11.71 -9.41 19.66
N LYS A 7 12.78 -10.03 20.15
CA LYS A 7 13.23 -9.93 21.55
C LYS A 7 14.42 -8.98 21.73
N GLU A 8 14.90 -8.40 20.64
CA GLU A 8 16.06 -7.52 20.65
C GLU A 8 15.66 -6.09 21.01
N THR A 9 16.65 -5.31 21.44
CA THR A 9 16.45 -3.87 21.66
C THR A 9 16.20 -3.14 20.33
N GLU A 10 15.49 -2.02 20.39
CA GLU A 10 15.26 -1.14 19.23
C GLU A 10 16.57 -0.76 18.52
N SER A 11 17.64 -0.49 19.28
CA SER A 11 18.97 -0.21 18.71
C SER A 11 19.50 -1.36 17.85
N VAL A 12 19.36 -2.61 18.32
CA VAL A 12 19.79 -3.80 17.56
C VAL A 12 18.92 -4.01 16.32
N GLN A 13 17.61 -3.80 16.44
CA GLN A 13 16.67 -3.86 15.32
C GLN A 13 17.03 -2.82 14.24
N ASN A 14 17.26 -1.57 14.66
CA ASN A 14 17.62 -0.45 13.79
C ASN A 14 18.98 -0.66 13.10
N MET A 15 19.97 -1.23 13.78
CA MET A 15 21.24 -1.61 13.16
C MET A 15 21.07 -2.72 12.12
N ALA A 16 20.26 -3.73 12.41
CA ALA A 16 19.97 -4.81 11.48
C ALA A 16 19.24 -4.29 10.23
N LEU A 17 18.24 -3.43 10.41
CA LEU A 17 17.48 -2.80 9.32
C LEU A 17 18.37 -1.89 8.46
N THR A 18 19.21 -1.05 9.09
CA THR A 18 20.22 -0.23 8.38
C THR A 18 21.14 -1.10 7.51
N LYS A 19 21.60 -2.24 8.04
CA LYS A 19 22.46 -3.18 7.28
C LYS A 19 21.69 -3.82 6.12
N PHE A 20 20.43 -4.18 6.33
CA PHE A 20 19.56 -4.71 5.30
C PHE A 20 19.34 -3.71 4.17
N ILE A 21 18.96 -2.46 4.47
CA ILE A 21 18.75 -1.39 3.48
C ILE A 21 20.02 -1.19 2.64
N LYS A 22 21.20 -1.09 3.29
CA LYS A 22 22.48 -0.97 2.58
C LYS A 22 22.73 -2.10 1.60
N ALA A 23 22.51 -3.34 2.04
CA ALA A 23 22.72 -4.52 1.20
C ALA A 23 21.72 -4.56 0.03
N LEU A 24 20.45 -4.26 0.30
CA LEU A 24 19.37 -4.28 -0.67
C LEU A 24 19.58 -3.24 -1.77
N VAL A 25 19.81 -1.97 -1.39
CA VAL A 25 20.02 -0.89 -2.36
C VAL A 25 21.30 -1.11 -3.15
N ALA A 26 22.39 -1.56 -2.51
CA ALA A 26 23.63 -1.86 -3.22
C ALA A 26 23.46 -2.99 -4.25
N HIS A 27 22.71 -4.03 -3.92
CA HIS A 27 22.45 -5.15 -4.82
C HIS A 27 21.69 -4.73 -6.08
N TYR A 28 20.67 -3.89 -5.93
CA TYR A 28 19.77 -3.47 -7.00
C TYR A 28 20.10 -2.10 -7.62
N LYS A 29 21.24 -1.51 -7.25
CA LYS A 29 21.63 -0.16 -7.71
C LYS A 29 21.68 -0.04 -9.23
N ASN A 30 22.10 -1.09 -9.91
CA ASN A 30 22.27 -1.12 -11.36
C ASN A 30 21.09 -1.81 -12.10
N GLU A 31 20.00 -2.13 -11.39
CA GLU A 31 18.81 -2.75 -12.00
C GLU A 31 17.90 -1.67 -12.62
N PRO A 32 17.81 -1.57 -13.96
CA PRO A 32 17.01 -0.52 -14.61
C PRO A 32 15.50 -0.69 -14.45
N ALA A 33 15.01 -1.89 -14.09
CA ALA A 33 13.58 -2.13 -13.86
C ALA A 33 13.06 -1.45 -12.59
N ILE A 34 13.93 -1.12 -11.64
CA ILE A 34 13.55 -0.42 -10.41
C ILE A 34 13.54 1.09 -10.68
N VAL A 35 12.39 1.71 -10.50
CA VAL A 35 12.17 3.14 -10.80
C VAL A 35 11.93 3.99 -9.56
N LEU A 36 11.60 3.36 -8.43
CA LEU A 36 11.22 4.01 -7.18
C LEU A 36 11.49 3.06 -6.01
N TRP A 37 11.95 3.59 -4.89
CA TRP A 37 12.05 2.87 -3.63
C TRP A 37 10.85 3.20 -2.76
N GLN A 38 10.24 2.21 -2.11
CA GLN A 38 9.34 2.46 -0.98
C GLN A 38 10.15 2.27 0.30
N GLY A 39 10.23 3.31 1.13
CA GLY A 39 11.04 3.27 2.35
C GLY A 39 10.45 2.33 3.40
N GLU A 40 9.19 2.58 3.75
CA GLU A 40 8.42 1.78 4.70
C GLU A 40 6.98 1.61 4.22
N ASN A 41 6.29 0.60 4.74
CA ASN A 41 4.86 0.40 4.48
C ASN A 41 4.02 0.91 5.66
N GLU A 42 3.34 2.04 5.46
CA GLU A 42 2.41 2.64 6.43
C GLU A 42 3.01 2.71 7.86
N PRO A 43 4.20 3.34 8.03
CA PRO A 43 5.04 3.16 9.22
C PRO A 43 4.40 3.60 10.54
N PHE A 44 3.37 4.45 10.51
CA PHE A 44 2.69 4.96 11.69
C PHE A 44 1.29 4.36 11.91
N VAL A 45 0.94 3.30 11.17
CA VAL A 45 -0.27 2.51 11.42
C VAL A 45 0.00 1.55 12.58
N GLU A 46 -0.32 2.00 13.79
CA GLU A 46 -0.06 1.25 15.05
C GLU A 46 -1.21 0.30 15.45
N TRP A 47 -2.40 0.46 14.85
CA TRP A 47 -3.61 -0.27 15.22
C TRP A 47 -3.83 -1.56 14.42
N PHE A 48 -2.99 -1.84 13.42
CA PHE A 48 -3.10 -3.01 12.55
C PHE A 48 -1.87 -3.92 12.69
N GLY A 49 -2.10 -5.21 12.92
CA GLY A 49 -1.04 -6.21 13.06
C GLY A 49 -0.26 -6.13 14.38
N THR A 50 0.93 -6.72 14.41
CA THR A 50 1.86 -6.64 15.55
C THR A 50 3.06 -5.79 15.15
N CYS A 51 2.87 -4.47 15.23
CA CYS A 51 3.89 -3.49 14.89
C CYS A 51 4.36 -2.76 16.15
N PRO A 52 5.68 -2.69 16.42
CA PRO A 52 6.19 -1.80 17.45
C PRO A 52 5.96 -0.34 17.04
N ASN A 53 5.88 0.56 18.02
CA ASN A 53 5.86 2.00 17.73
C ASN A 53 7.14 2.38 16.97
N VAL A 54 6.97 2.99 15.81
CA VAL A 54 8.09 3.39 14.95
C VAL A 54 8.49 4.83 15.28
N ASP A 55 9.78 5.04 15.57
CA ASP A 55 10.32 6.40 15.72
C ASP A 55 10.40 7.08 14.34
N ARG A 56 9.64 8.16 14.17
CA ARG A 56 9.69 9.00 12.98
C ARG A 56 11.11 9.45 12.64
N SER A 57 11.93 9.78 13.64
CA SER A 57 13.32 10.22 13.41
C SER A 57 14.17 9.12 12.80
N PHE A 58 13.80 7.85 13.04
CA PHE A 58 14.44 6.71 12.43
C PHE A 58 13.99 6.53 10.98
N VAL A 59 12.69 6.65 10.69
CA VAL A 59 12.18 6.59 9.29
C VAL A 59 12.83 7.67 8.41
N GLU A 60 13.03 8.88 8.94
CA GLU A 60 13.76 9.94 8.24
C GLU A 60 15.21 9.55 7.92
N LYS A 61 15.88 8.79 8.81
CA LYS A 61 17.23 8.27 8.56
C LYS A 61 17.24 7.16 7.51
N GLU A 62 16.18 6.35 7.43
CA GLU A 62 16.03 5.30 6.42
C GLU A 62 15.91 5.90 5.03
N VAL A 63 15.05 6.92 4.86
CA VAL A 63 14.92 7.66 3.61
C VAL A 63 16.25 8.31 3.22
N ALA A 64 16.88 9.03 4.15
CA ALA A 64 18.17 9.68 3.91
C ALA A 64 19.28 8.69 3.54
N LEU A 65 19.24 7.48 4.12
CA LEU A 65 20.18 6.41 3.79
C LEU A 65 19.98 5.91 2.36
N VAL A 66 18.73 5.71 1.91
CA VAL A 66 18.45 5.31 0.53
C VAL A 66 18.95 6.38 -0.44
N HIS A 67 18.67 7.66 -0.19
CA HIS A 67 19.19 8.78 -1.00
C HIS A 67 20.72 8.83 -1.07
N ALA A 68 21.41 8.48 0.02
CA ALA A 68 22.87 8.44 0.03
C ALA A 68 23.45 7.30 -0.83
N LEU A 69 22.65 6.26 -1.09
CA LEU A 69 23.08 5.06 -1.81
C LEU A 69 22.64 5.07 -3.29
N ASP A 70 21.52 5.73 -3.59
CA ASP A 70 20.86 5.72 -4.89
C ASP A 70 20.15 7.06 -5.16
N THR A 71 20.16 7.51 -6.42
CA THR A 71 19.57 8.79 -6.85
C THR A 71 18.08 8.68 -7.21
N ARG A 72 17.51 7.47 -7.26
CA ARG A 72 16.08 7.25 -7.49
C ARG A 72 15.26 7.74 -6.29
N GLY A 73 14.02 8.14 -6.56
CA GLY A 73 13.13 8.69 -5.53
C GLY A 73 12.72 7.65 -4.49
N VAL A 74 12.34 8.15 -3.31
CA VAL A 74 11.82 7.35 -2.19
C VAL A 74 10.37 7.75 -1.91
N MET A 75 9.50 6.76 -1.81
CA MET A 75 8.10 6.90 -1.46
C MET A 75 7.89 6.50 0.00
N SER A 76 7.15 7.32 0.73
CA SER A 76 6.52 6.96 2.01
C SER A 76 5.05 6.64 1.77
N THR A 77 4.46 5.76 2.59
CA THR A 77 3.04 5.39 2.45
C THR A 77 2.22 5.61 3.71
N ASP A 78 0.91 5.81 3.56
CA ASP A 78 -0.07 5.87 4.66
C ASP A 78 -1.44 5.31 4.20
N SER A 79 -2.30 5.04 5.17
CA SER A 79 -3.64 4.54 4.95
C SER A 79 -4.56 5.54 4.27
N GLY A 80 -5.31 5.06 3.28
CA GLY A 80 -6.24 5.85 2.48
C GLY A 80 -7.35 6.46 3.29
N GLU A 81 -8.29 5.67 3.73
CA GLU A 81 -9.54 6.15 4.32
C GLU A 81 -9.36 6.58 5.79
N LEU A 82 -8.28 6.14 6.43
CA LEU A 82 -8.04 6.28 7.87
C LEU A 82 -6.87 7.22 8.23
N GLY A 83 -5.89 7.40 7.34
CA GLY A 83 -4.70 8.22 7.59
C GLY A 83 -4.94 9.71 7.35
N TRP A 84 -4.16 10.58 7.99
CA TRP A 84 -4.20 12.03 7.72
C TRP A 84 -3.11 12.48 6.74
N TRP A 85 -2.16 11.61 6.41
CA TRP A 85 -1.07 11.78 5.44
C TRP A 85 -0.04 12.88 5.75
N TYR A 86 -0.30 13.75 6.74
CA TYR A 86 0.58 14.87 7.05
C TYR A 86 1.96 14.44 7.55
N ARG A 87 2.06 13.32 8.28
CA ARG A 87 3.34 12.86 8.83
C ARG A 87 4.17 12.17 7.76
N GLU A 88 3.53 11.29 7.02
CA GLU A 88 4.10 10.39 6.03
C GLU A 88 4.40 11.12 4.73
N GLY A 89 3.49 11.99 4.28
CA GLY A 89 3.62 12.77 3.04
C GLY A 89 4.78 13.76 3.03
N GLN A 90 5.49 13.93 4.14
CA GLN A 90 6.66 14.80 4.28
C GLN A 90 7.98 14.02 4.39
N LEU A 91 7.95 12.68 4.37
CA LEU A 91 9.13 11.84 4.57
C LEU A 91 9.90 11.53 3.28
N GLY A 92 9.20 11.38 2.15
CA GLY A 92 9.78 10.96 0.87
C GLY A 92 9.62 12.00 -0.25
N ASP A 93 10.18 11.69 -1.41
CA ASP A 93 10.00 12.46 -2.66
C ASP A 93 8.60 12.25 -3.26
N TYR A 94 8.03 11.08 -2.98
CA TYR A 94 6.69 10.64 -3.38
C TYR A 94 5.89 10.24 -2.16
N PHE A 95 4.57 10.30 -2.30
CA PHE A 95 3.64 9.80 -1.30
C PHE A 95 2.75 8.71 -1.91
N GLY A 96 2.64 7.58 -1.24
CA GLY A 96 1.72 6.51 -1.59
C GLY A 96 0.56 6.41 -0.61
N THR A 97 -0.67 6.37 -1.10
CA THR A 97 -1.82 6.03 -0.27
C THR A 97 -2.36 4.65 -0.64
N THR A 98 -2.88 3.93 0.34
CA THR A 98 -3.81 2.83 0.05
C THR A 98 -5.17 3.38 -0.39
N LEU A 99 -5.96 2.58 -1.10
CA LEU A 99 -7.33 2.90 -1.48
C LEU A 99 -8.16 1.61 -1.41
N TYR A 100 -8.91 1.46 -0.33
CA TYR A 100 -9.77 0.31 -0.09
C TYR A 100 -11.20 0.76 0.15
N GLN A 101 -12.13 0.28 -0.68
CA GLN A 101 -13.53 0.67 -0.64
C GLN A 101 -14.39 -0.31 0.16
N VAL A 102 -13.98 -1.58 0.28
CA VAL A 102 -14.71 -2.60 1.06
C VAL A 102 -13.77 -3.38 1.95
N VAL A 103 -13.82 -3.14 3.25
CA VAL A 103 -12.96 -3.83 4.23
C VAL A 103 -13.81 -4.54 5.27
N TRP A 104 -13.31 -5.65 5.79
CA TRP A 104 -13.98 -6.36 6.88
C TRP A 104 -13.41 -5.96 8.25
N ASN A 105 -14.28 -5.82 9.25
CA ASN A 105 -13.88 -5.77 10.65
C ASN A 105 -14.82 -6.60 11.54
N GLU A 106 -14.30 -7.00 12.71
CA GLU A 106 -15.00 -7.88 13.65
C GLU A 106 -16.32 -7.31 14.19
N ARG A 107 -16.44 -5.97 14.26
CA ARG A 107 -17.58 -5.30 14.91
C ARG A 107 -18.75 -5.06 13.96
N PHE A 108 -18.46 -4.75 12.70
CA PHE A 108 -19.44 -4.26 11.72
C PHE A 108 -19.51 -5.12 10.45
N GLY A 109 -18.68 -6.16 10.32
CA GLY A 109 -18.57 -6.94 9.10
C GLY A 109 -17.93 -6.13 7.96
N TYR A 110 -18.44 -6.28 6.73
CA TYR A 110 -17.96 -5.49 5.60
C TYR A 110 -18.45 -4.04 5.69
N MET A 111 -17.50 -3.12 5.80
CA MET A 111 -17.74 -1.70 5.72
C MET A 111 -17.43 -1.19 4.32
N HIS A 112 -18.29 -0.29 3.85
CA HIS A 112 -18.18 0.32 2.53
C HIS A 112 -17.80 1.79 2.66
N TYR A 113 -16.66 2.16 2.11
CA TYR A 113 -16.14 3.53 2.07
C TYR A 113 -16.58 4.29 0.81
N TYR A 114 -17.71 3.94 0.19
CA TYR A 114 -18.19 4.57 -1.06
C TYR A 114 -18.47 6.08 -0.93
N PHE A 115 -18.52 6.61 0.29
CA PHE A 115 -18.60 8.04 0.56
C PHE A 115 -17.26 8.77 0.35
N PHE A 116 -16.12 8.06 0.33
CA PHE A 116 -14.81 8.59 -0.04
C PHE A 116 -14.73 8.88 -1.55
N ARG A 117 -15.22 10.07 -1.92
CA ARG A 117 -15.23 10.52 -3.32
C ARG A 117 -13.81 10.94 -3.77
N PRO A 118 -13.53 10.95 -5.09
CA PRO A 118 -12.21 11.34 -5.59
C PRO A 118 -11.72 12.72 -5.10
N LEU A 119 -12.65 13.67 -4.91
CA LEU A 119 -12.34 15.00 -4.38
C LEU A 119 -11.79 14.96 -2.95
N ILE A 120 -12.21 14.00 -2.12
CA ILE A 120 -11.74 13.87 -0.74
C ILE A 120 -10.25 13.54 -0.72
N TYR A 121 -9.77 12.61 -1.57
CA TYR A 121 -8.35 12.32 -1.71
C TYR A 121 -7.56 13.57 -2.15
N ARG A 122 -8.09 14.36 -3.09
CA ARG A 122 -7.43 15.61 -3.52
C ARG A 122 -7.36 16.65 -2.41
N ILE A 123 -8.42 16.80 -1.62
CA ILE A 123 -8.44 17.71 -0.46
C ILE A 123 -7.43 17.24 0.58
N LYS A 124 -7.38 15.94 0.88
CA LYS A 124 -6.41 15.39 1.82
C LYS A 124 -4.97 15.63 1.38
N ALA A 125 -4.66 15.40 0.10
CA ALA A 125 -3.34 15.70 -0.45
C ALA A 125 -2.99 17.19 -0.30
N LEU A 126 -3.94 18.09 -0.59
CA LEU A 126 -3.75 19.54 -0.41
C LEU A 126 -3.47 19.90 1.06
N VAL A 127 -4.27 19.40 1.99
CA VAL A 127 -4.12 19.69 3.44
C VAL A 127 -2.81 19.12 3.99
N ALA A 128 -2.36 17.98 3.47
CA ALA A 128 -1.09 17.36 3.83
C ALA A 128 0.13 17.94 3.08
N PHE A 129 -0.06 18.98 2.27
CA PHE A 129 0.99 19.61 1.43
C PHE A 129 1.66 18.64 0.44
N ILE A 130 0.90 17.67 -0.07
CA ILE A 130 1.36 16.66 -1.02
C ILE A 130 1.00 17.12 -2.44
N ASN A 131 1.99 17.13 -3.33
CA ASN A 131 1.75 17.37 -4.76
C ASN A 131 1.00 16.16 -5.36
N PRO A 132 -0.20 16.33 -5.94
CA PRO A 132 -0.94 15.21 -6.54
C PRO A 132 -0.18 14.46 -7.64
N ARG A 133 0.76 15.11 -8.34
CA ARG A 133 1.61 14.44 -9.34
C ARG A 133 2.65 13.51 -8.73
N HIS A 134 3.02 13.73 -7.48
CA HIS A 134 3.93 12.87 -6.70
C HIS A 134 3.17 11.97 -5.72
N ALA A 135 1.83 12.08 -5.68
CA ALA A 135 0.97 11.15 -4.97
C ALA A 135 0.67 9.95 -5.87
N LEU A 136 0.71 8.74 -5.32
CA LEU A 136 0.43 7.48 -5.98
C LEU A 136 -0.62 6.71 -5.15
N ILE A 137 -1.48 5.93 -5.79
CA ILE A 137 -2.23 4.89 -5.10
C ILE A 137 -1.31 3.66 -5.04
N ALA A 138 -0.56 3.53 -3.96
CA ALA A 138 0.44 2.47 -3.78
C ALA A 138 -0.22 1.09 -3.65
N GLU A 139 -1.43 1.05 -3.07
CA GLU A 139 -2.25 -0.14 -3.04
C GLU A 139 -3.70 0.21 -3.41
N LEU A 140 -4.11 -0.16 -4.62
CA LEU A 140 -5.50 -0.09 -5.03
C LEU A 140 -6.15 -1.45 -4.79
N GLN A 141 -7.17 -1.49 -3.94
CA GLN A 141 -7.89 -2.72 -3.65
C GLN A 141 -8.39 -3.39 -4.93
N ALA A 142 -7.84 -4.57 -5.22
CA ALA A 142 -8.24 -5.39 -6.35
C ALA A 142 -8.35 -6.88 -5.97
N GLU A 143 -8.25 -7.22 -4.69
CA GLU A 143 -8.54 -8.54 -4.13
C GLU A 143 -9.63 -8.50 -3.07
N SER A 144 -10.18 -9.68 -2.78
CA SER A 144 -11.14 -9.87 -1.70
C SER A 144 -10.48 -9.59 -0.35
N TRP A 145 -11.19 -8.85 0.50
CA TRP A 145 -10.83 -8.70 1.89
C TRP A 145 -11.41 -9.87 2.70
N PHE A 146 -10.55 -10.63 3.37
CA PHE A 146 -10.95 -11.83 4.08
C PHE A 146 -11.25 -11.55 5.56
N PRO A 147 -12.38 -12.04 6.11
CA PRO A 147 -12.63 -12.01 7.56
C PRO A 147 -11.48 -12.70 8.30
N ASN A 148 -10.83 -11.98 9.22
CA ASN A 148 -9.68 -12.49 10.00
C ASN A 148 -8.54 -13.09 9.15
N GLY A 149 -8.36 -12.64 7.90
CA GLY A 149 -7.37 -13.21 6.98
C GLY A 149 -7.67 -14.66 6.55
N ASN A 150 -8.87 -15.17 6.87
CA ASN A 150 -9.25 -16.53 6.55
C ASN A 150 -9.58 -16.66 5.05
N LYS A 151 -8.66 -17.26 4.31
CA LYS A 151 -8.79 -17.52 2.87
C LYS A 151 -9.76 -18.68 2.56
N ASN A 152 -10.17 -19.46 3.56
CA ASN A 152 -11.11 -20.57 3.41
C ASN A 152 -12.58 -20.12 3.52
N ILE A 153 -12.93 -19.07 2.79
CA ILE A 153 -14.31 -18.60 2.64
C ILE A 153 -14.85 -18.92 1.24
N THR A 154 -16.17 -19.04 1.13
CA THR A 154 -16.82 -19.36 -0.15
C THR A 154 -16.57 -18.28 -1.19
N LEU A 155 -16.63 -18.62 -2.49
CA LEU A 155 -16.54 -17.62 -3.56
C LEU A 155 -17.62 -16.54 -3.46
N ALA A 156 -18.81 -16.88 -2.94
CA ALA A 156 -19.88 -15.92 -2.72
C ALA A 156 -19.49 -14.89 -1.65
N GLU A 157 -18.88 -15.33 -0.55
CA GLU A 157 -18.38 -14.47 0.51
C GLU A 157 -17.25 -13.56 0.02
N GLN A 158 -16.33 -14.09 -0.78
CA GLN A 158 -15.25 -13.28 -1.36
C GLN A 158 -15.78 -12.13 -2.24
N LYS A 159 -16.84 -12.44 -3.01
CA LYS A 159 -17.50 -11.48 -3.90
C LYS A 159 -18.21 -10.33 -3.20
N LEU A 160 -18.37 -10.38 -1.87
CA LEU A 160 -18.91 -9.27 -1.08
C LEU A 160 -17.96 -8.07 -1.02
N SER A 161 -16.65 -8.32 -1.02
CA SER A 161 -15.64 -7.26 -0.97
C SER A 161 -14.94 -7.03 -2.30
N MET A 162 -14.87 -8.05 -3.17
CA MET A 162 -14.25 -7.90 -4.47
C MET A 162 -14.88 -8.77 -5.55
N ASN A 163 -15.27 -8.12 -6.63
CA ASN A 163 -15.72 -8.74 -7.88
C ASN A 163 -15.36 -7.79 -9.04
N THR A 164 -15.67 -8.19 -10.28
CA THR A 164 -15.32 -7.37 -11.45
C THR A 164 -15.94 -5.98 -11.44
N GLU A 165 -17.17 -5.82 -10.94
CA GLU A 165 -17.81 -4.51 -10.83
C GLU A 165 -17.06 -3.63 -9.83
N GLN A 166 -16.74 -4.16 -8.64
CA GLN A 166 -15.98 -3.45 -7.63
C GLN A 166 -14.57 -3.06 -8.11
N LEU A 167 -13.88 -3.97 -8.82
CA LEU A 167 -12.58 -3.70 -9.43
C LEU A 167 -12.63 -2.50 -10.38
N LEU A 168 -13.59 -2.52 -11.32
CA LEU A 168 -13.74 -1.44 -12.30
C LEU A 168 -14.13 -0.12 -11.63
N ALA A 169 -14.98 -0.17 -10.60
CA ALA A 169 -15.34 1.00 -9.80
C ALA A 169 -14.13 1.59 -9.04
N ASN A 170 -13.30 0.73 -8.44
CA ASN A 170 -12.07 1.13 -7.74
C ASN A 170 -11.07 1.79 -8.70
N VAL A 171 -10.91 1.22 -9.90
CA VAL A 171 -10.02 1.76 -10.94
C VAL A 171 -10.51 3.13 -11.42
N GLU A 172 -11.82 3.29 -11.65
CA GLU A 172 -12.37 4.58 -12.03
C GLU A 172 -12.26 5.62 -10.91
N LEU A 173 -12.47 5.20 -9.65
CA LEU A 173 -12.25 6.06 -8.48
C LEU A 173 -10.80 6.53 -8.42
N ALA A 174 -9.83 5.61 -8.51
CA ALA A 174 -8.40 5.90 -8.53
C ALA A 174 -8.03 6.86 -9.67
N ARG A 175 -8.51 6.61 -10.89
CA ARG A 175 -8.30 7.49 -12.06
C ARG A 175 -8.80 8.91 -11.80
N ARG A 176 -9.97 9.05 -11.15
CA ARG A 176 -10.59 10.35 -10.86
C ARG A 176 -9.91 11.11 -9.72
N THR A 177 -9.07 10.47 -8.89
CA THR A 177 -8.25 11.17 -7.89
C THR A 177 -7.28 12.15 -8.56
N GLY A 178 -6.80 11.82 -9.77
CA GLY A 178 -5.78 12.59 -10.48
C GLY A 178 -4.37 12.40 -9.92
N PHE A 179 -4.14 11.35 -9.12
CA PHE A 179 -2.81 10.96 -8.66
C PHE A 179 -1.98 10.33 -9.80
N GLY A 180 -0.65 10.34 -9.64
CA GLY A 180 0.29 10.04 -10.72
C GLY A 180 0.22 8.61 -11.25
N ALA A 181 -0.05 7.63 -10.38
CA ALA A 181 -0.25 6.24 -10.75
C ALA A 181 -1.15 5.51 -9.73
N ALA A 182 -1.60 4.31 -10.10
CA ALA A 182 -2.25 3.38 -9.20
C ALA A 182 -1.77 1.95 -9.45
N TYR A 183 -1.37 1.25 -8.38
CA TYR A 183 -0.91 -0.13 -8.43
C TYR A 183 -2.00 -1.05 -7.88
N LEU A 184 -2.43 -2.02 -8.70
CA LEU A 184 -3.47 -2.97 -8.33
C LEU A 184 -2.93 -4.02 -7.35
N TRP A 185 -3.51 -4.09 -6.15
CA TRP A 185 -3.19 -5.09 -5.15
C TRP A 185 -4.14 -6.29 -5.27
N GLY A 186 -3.65 -7.42 -5.80
CA GLY A 186 -4.46 -8.63 -5.94
C GLY A 186 -4.07 -9.62 -7.05
N SER A 187 -2.86 -9.54 -7.60
CA SER A 187 -2.47 -10.33 -8.78
C SER A 187 -2.62 -11.84 -8.57
N GLU A 188 -2.26 -12.30 -7.37
CA GLU A 188 -2.35 -13.68 -6.93
C GLU A 188 -3.81 -14.12 -6.78
N TYR A 189 -4.68 -13.22 -6.33
CA TYR A 189 -6.11 -13.48 -6.20
C TYR A 189 -6.78 -13.75 -7.54
N TRP A 190 -6.49 -12.93 -8.57
CA TRP A 190 -7.06 -13.13 -9.91
C TRP A 190 -6.57 -14.44 -10.54
N TYR A 191 -5.28 -14.75 -10.36
CA TYR A 191 -4.71 -16.01 -10.83
C TYR A 191 -5.37 -17.21 -10.13
N TRP A 192 -5.55 -17.13 -8.82
CA TRP A 192 -6.22 -18.17 -8.04
C TRP A 192 -7.68 -18.37 -8.46
N LEU A 193 -8.46 -17.29 -8.61
CA LEU A 193 -9.85 -17.33 -9.06
C LEU A 193 -10.00 -18.02 -10.42
N LYS A 194 -9.10 -17.70 -11.35
CA LYS A 194 -9.06 -18.36 -12.66
C LYS A 194 -8.88 -19.88 -12.52
N GLY A 195 -8.04 -20.32 -11.58
CA GLY A 195 -7.88 -21.73 -11.22
C GLY A 195 -9.14 -22.36 -10.61
N GLN A 196 -10.00 -21.57 -9.98
CA GLN A 196 -11.32 -21.98 -9.49
C GLN A 196 -12.42 -21.98 -10.58
N GLY A 197 -12.06 -21.69 -11.84
CA GLY A 197 -13.01 -21.61 -12.95
C GLY A 197 -13.67 -20.24 -13.15
N ASP A 198 -13.26 -19.21 -12.40
CA ASP A 198 -13.74 -17.83 -12.56
C ASP A 198 -12.62 -16.94 -13.12
N ASP A 199 -12.61 -16.72 -14.43
CA ASP A 199 -11.61 -15.90 -15.10
C ASP A 199 -12.03 -14.42 -15.29
N SER A 200 -13.14 -14.00 -14.66
CA SER A 200 -13.72 -12.66 -14.84
C SER A 200 -12.76 -11.54 -14.43
N MET A 201 -12.17 -11.64 -13.23
CA MET A 201 -11.18 -10.68 -12.72
C MET A 201 -9.93 -10.65 -13.60
N TRP A 202 -9.44 -11.81 -14.03
CA TRP A 202 -8.26 -11.92 -14.90
C TRP A 202 -8.47 -11.22 -16.24
N LYS A 203 -9.64 -11.41 -16.87
CA LYS A 203 -10.01 -10.72 -18.11
C LYS A 203 -10.16 -9.22 -17.90
N ALA A 204 -10.80 -8.80 -16.81
CA ALA A 204 -10.99 -7.39 -16.50
C ALA A 204 -9.66 -6.66 -16.33
N VAL A 205 -8.73 -7.20 -15.54
CA VAL A 205 -7.41 -6.58 -15.37
C VAL A 205 -6.64 -6.51 -16.67
N LYS A 206 -6.69 -7.56 -17.51
CA LYS A 206 -6.08 -7.55 -18.84
C LYS A 206 -6.62 -6.44 -19.76
N SER A 207 -7.85 -5.97 -19.56
CA SER A 207 -8.40 -4.84 -20.33
C SER A 207 -8.01 -3.46 -19.77
N LEU A 208 -7.47 -3.41 -18.55
CA LEU A 208 -7.10 -2.17 -17.87
C LEU A 208 -5.61 -1.83 -18.02
N ILE A 209 -4.76 -2.85 -18.17
CA ILE A 209 -3.31 -2.70 -18.31
C ILE A 209 -2.99 -2.64 -19.82
N PRO A 210 -2.21 -1.64 -20.28
CA PRO A 210 -1.82 -1.49 -21.69
C PRO A 210 -0.91 -2.62 -22.19
#